data_AF-A0A523RJ26-F1
#
_entry.id   AF-A0A523RJ26-F1
#
_cell.length_a   1.000
_cell.length_b   1.000
_cell.length_c   1.000
_cell.angle_alpha   90.00
_cell.angle_beta   90.00
_cell.angle_gamma   90.00
#
_symmetry.space_group_name_H-M   'P 1'
#
loop_
_entity.id
_entity.type
_entity.pdbx_description
1 polymer ?
#
loop_
_entity_poly.entity_id
_entity_poly.type
_entity_poly.pdbx_seq_one_letter_code
_entity_poly.pdbx_strand_id
1 'polypeptide(L)'
;MMRKFITTLLIVSIVGCNLISAETPQKVVLTSRILEIIDGLSIGIDGEIIGIILQVRKKIFEMMEGKRKEDGSYQSLYEFEGEFYSIHSFEKLEAELETKQKIVEDEMKSAENKDELDMELKATLHQKEKLMKELEVVKKDFEDAIGPFLSNARNVKEPLIMLITESCTKRNRLDSVLLDWAKIEGEDESDSFNKGVNNFAIFSQFCKDLANFLEDLVRSCPKAQQQFRKLKEEHEQKAKNAS
;
A
#
# COMPACT_ATOMS: atom_id res chain seq x y z
N MET A 1 -45.00 23.59 37.60
CA MET A 1 -45.43 22.35 38.28
C MET A 1 -45.27 21.21 37.29
N MET A 2 -44.27 20.33 37.50
CA MET A 2 -44.00 19.03 36.81
C MET A 2 -43.85 19.06 35.28
N ARG A 3 -42.78 18.54 34.67
CA ARG A 3 -42.27 17.17 34.83
C ARG A 3 -40.77 17.08 34.51
N LYS A 4 -40.07 16.39 35.40
CA LYS A 4 -38.76 15.77 35.18
C LYS A 4 -38.95 14.62 34.17
N PHE A 5 -38.15 14.57 33.11
CA PHE A 5 -37.97 13.35 32.31
C PHE A 5 -36.50 13.19 31.92
N ILE A 6 -35.85 12.28 32.65
CA ILE A 6 -34.88 11.28 32.17
C ILE A 6 -33.68 11.85 31.39
N THR A 7 -32.69 12.35 32.14
CA THR A 7 -31.29 12.48 31.68
C THR A 7 -30.51 11.29 32.21
N THR A 8 -30.89 10.08 31.77
CA THR A 8 -30.18 8.85 32.13
C THR A 8 -30.29 7.87 30.97
N LEU A 9 -29.42 8.00 29.98
CA LEU A 9 -28.91 6.88 29.19
C LEU A 9 -27.69 7.37 28.39
N LEU A 10 -26.54 7.43 29.05
CA LEU A 10 -25.26 7.80 28.44
C LEU A 10 -24.19 6.76 28.77
N ILE A 11 -24.53 5.46 28.80
CA ILE A 11 -23.55 4.36 28.91
C ILE A 11 -24.12 3.07 28.29
N VAL A 12 -24.47 3.05 27.00
CA VAL A 12 -24.46 1.81 26.20
C VAL A 12 -24.12 2.16 24.75
N SER A 13 -22.84 2.27 24.49
CA SER A 13 -22.27 1.93 23.19
C SER A 13 -20.83 1.53 23.48
N ILE A 14 -20.72 0.31 24.02
CA ILE A 14 -19.58 -0.56 23.77
C ILE A 14 -19.62 -0.84 22.26
N VAL A 15 -19.30 0.17 21.44
CA VAL A 15 -18.82 -0.06 20.09
C VAL A 15 -17.43 -0.60 20.33
N GLY A 16 -17.26 -1.87 19.97
CA GLY A 16 -16.01 -2.58 20.10
C GLY A 16 -14.87 -1.72 19.59
N CYS A 17 -14.10 -1.17 20.53
CA CYS A 17 -12.68 -1.07 20.33
C CYS A 17 -12.19 -2.50 20.12
N ASN A 18 -12.31 -2.97 18.88
CA ASN A 18 -11.32 -3.89 18.36
C ASN A 18 -10.01 -3.18 18.65
N LEU A 19 -9.32 -3.65 19.69
CA LEU A 19 -7.89 -3.48 19.79
C LEU A 19 -7.37 -3.97 18.44
N ILE A 20 -7.12 -3.02 17.53
CA ILE A 20 -6.17 -3.22 16.46
C ILE A 20 -4.86 -3.35 17.22
N SER A 21 -4.60 -4.59 17.67
CA SER A 21 -3.28 -5.00 18.08
C SER A 21 -2.40 -4.59 16.93
N ALA A 22 -1.48 -3.66 17.17
CA ALA A 22 -0.42 -3.36 16.23
C ALA A 22 0.41 -4.64 16.15
N GLU A 23 -0.05 -5.60 15.34
CA GLU A 23 0.63 -6.86 15.11
C GLU A 23 2.02 -6.49 14.61
N THR A 24 3.02 -6.74 15.45
CA THR A 24 4.41 -6.63 15.03
C THR A 24 4.53 -7.44 13.75
N PRO A 25 5.05 -6.84 12.65
CA PRO A 25 5.05 -7.51 11.36
C PRO A 25 5.70 -8.88 11.52
N GLN A 26 4.91 -9.93 11.28
CA GLN A 26 5.36 -11.30 11.40
C GLN A 26 6.63 -11.44 10.55
N LYS A 27 7.73 -11.84 11.19
CA LYS A 27 9.00 -12.05 10.49
C LYS A 27 8.88 -13.34 9.69
N VAL A 28 8.49 -13.22 8.43
CA VAL A 28 8.40 -14.35 7.50
C VAL A 28 9.76 -14.56 6.83
N VAL A 29 10.18 -15.83 6.78
CA VAL A 29 11.33 -16.30 6.00
C VAL A 29 10.79 -17.30 4.99
N LEU A 30 11.09 -17.06 3.71
CA LEU A 30 10.76 -17.92 2.59
C LEU A 30 11.71 -19.12 2.59
N THR A 31 11.19 -20.27 2.18
CA THR A 31 11.82 -21.59 2.31
C THR A 31 11.76 -22.39 1.01
N SER A 32 11.21 -21.84 -0.06
CA SER A 32 11.24 -22.45 -1.38
C SER A 32 12.67 -22.75 -1.82
N ARG A 33 12.88 -23.95 -2.38
CA ARG A 33 14.17 -24.38 -2.95
C ARG A 33 14.68 -23.47 -4.05
N ILE A 34 13.80 -22.68 -4.68
CA ILE A 34 14.21 -21.72 -5.70
C ILE A 34 15.18 -20.66 -5.16
N LEU A 35 15.15 -20.37 -3.85
CA LEU A 35 16.09 -19.47 -3.19
C LEU A 35 17.54 -19.96 -3.29
N GLU A 36 17.75 -21.28 -3.28
CA GLU A 36 19.09 -21.86 -3.43
C GLU A 36 19.70 -21.55 -4.81
N ILE A 37 18.84 -21.28 -5.79
CA ILE A 37 19.19 -21.02 -7.18
C ILE A 37 19.29 -19.53 -7.47
N ILE A 38 18.57 -18.67 -6.74
CA ILE A 38 18.56 -17.21 -7.02
C ILE A 38 19.36 -16.37 -6.02
N ASP A 39 19.59 -16.84 -4.78
CA ASP A 39 20.29 -16.05 -3.74
C ASP A 39 21.79 -15.86 -4.07
N GLY A 40 22.16 -14.62 -4.36
CA GLY A 40 23.52 -14.17 -4.62
C GLY A 40 24.03 -14.45 -6.04
N LEU A 41 23.14 -14.82 -6.98
CA LEU A 41 23.51 -15.02 -8.39
C LEU A 41 23.13 -13.79 -9.24
N SER A 42 23.93 -13.48 -10.26
CA SER A 42 23.74 -12.33 -11.15
C SER A 42 22.49 -12.41 -12.03
N ILE A 43 21.98 -13.62 -12.28
CA ILE A 43 20.70 -13.85 -12.96
C ILE A 43 19.52 -13.92 -11.98
N GLY A 44 19.79 -13.76 -10.67
CA GLY A 44 18.88 -13.97 -9.57
C GLY A 44 18.70 -12.71 -8.72
N ILE A 45 18.77 -12.89 -7.41
CA ILE A 45 18.74 -11.80 -6.43
C ILE A 45 20.17 -11.63 -5.92
N ASP A 46 20.88 -10.62 -6.42
CA ASP A 46 22.22 -10.27 -5.96
C ASP A 46 22.21 -9.01 -5.07
N GLY A 47 23.40 -8.51 -4.73
CA GLY A 47 23.54 -7.30 -3.93
C GLY A 47 22.92 -6.05 -4.56
N GLU A 48 22.96 -5.90 -5.88
CA GLU A 48 22.37 -4.75 -6.58
C GLU A 48 20.84 -4.81 -6.51
N ILE A 49 20.27 -6.00 -6.76
CA ILE A 49 18.83 -6.22 -6.65
C ILE A 49 18.33 -5.98 -5.23
N ILE A 50 19.07 -6.39 -4.19
CA ILE A 50 18.73 -6.04 -2.80
C ILE A 50 18.68 -4.53 -2.60
N GLY A 51 19.63 -3.79 -3.17
CA GLY A 51 19.62 -2.32 -3.15
C GLY A 51 18.36 -1.74 -3.80
N ILE A 52 17.98 -2.24 -4.97
CA ILE A 52 16.75 -1.85 -5.69
C ILE A 52 15.51 -2.16 -4.85
N ILE A 53 15.42 -3.36 -4.28
CA ILE A 53 14.29 -3.77 -3.43
C ILE A 53 14.14 -2.81 -2.24
N LEU A 54 15.25 -2.47 -1.56
CA LEU A 54 15.21 -1.55 -0.43
C LEU A 54 14.76 -0.13 -0.83
N GLN A 55 15.17 0.34 -2.02
CA GLN A 55 14.71 1.62 -2.57
C GLN A 55 13.21 1.60 -2.89
N VAL A 56 12.73 0.54 -3.54
CA VAL A 56 11.30 0.37 -3.85
C VAL A 56 10.48 0.33 -2.57
N ARG A 57 10.88 -0.46 -1.57
CA ARG A 57 10.19 -0.50 -0.27
C ARG A 57 10.12 0.86 0.40
N LYS A 58 11.21 1.62 0.36
CA LYS A 58 11.23 3.00 0.86
C LYS A 58 10.23 3.87 0.11
N LYS A 59 10.17 3.78 -1.22
CA LYS A 59 9.21 4.53 -2.03
C LYS A 59 7.76 4.18 -1.73
N ILE A 60 7.43 2.89 -1.66
CA ILE A 60 6.10 2.44 -1.26
C ILE A 60 5.72 3.03 0.11
N PHE A 61 6.63 2.98 1.08
CA PHE A 61 6.38 3.57 2.40
C PHE A 61 6.20 5.09 2.36
N GLU A 62 7.03 5.80 1.57
CA GLU A 62 6.87 7.25 1.36
C GLU A 62 5.50 7.59 0.74
N MET A 63 4.97 6.77 -0.16
CA MET A 63 3.64 6.97 -0.75
C MET A 63 2.51 6.66 0.23
N MET A 64 2.68 5.61 1.06
CA MET A 64 1.68 5.17 2.04
C MET A 64 1.53 6.14 3.22
N GLU A 65 2.65 6.58 3.78
CA GLU A 65 2.69 7.35 5.04
C GLU A 65 3.20 8.79 4.86
N GLY A 66 3.77 9.11 3.70
CA GLY A 66 4.47 10.37 3.46
C GLY A 66 6.00 10.26 3.63
N LYS A 67 6.70 11.31 3.23
CA LYS A 67 8.15 11.43 3.41
C LYS A 67 8.49 11.92 4.81
N ARG A 68 9.32 11.16 5.52
CA ARG A 68 9.79 11.56 6.85
C ARG A 68 10.66 12.82 6.78
N LYS A 69 10.32 13.85 7.55
CA LYS A 69 11.08 15.09 7.75
C LYS A 69 12.12 14.93 8.88
N GLU A 70 13.02 15.91 8.99
CA GLU A 70 14.08 15.94 10.02
C GLU A 70 13.52 15.98 11.45
N ASP A 71 12.38 16.64 11.65
CA ASP A 71 11.67 16.71 12.93
C ASP A 71 10.95 15.39 13.31
N GLY A 72 11.03 14.38 12.45
CA GLY A 72 10.37 13.08 12.63
C GLY A 72 8.90 13.03 12.18
N SER A 73 8.32 14.15 11.75
CA SER A 73 6.99 14.20 11.13
C SER A 73 7.01 13.62 9.72
N TYR A 74 5.83 13.38 9.15
CA TYR A 74 5.67 12.92 7.78
C TYR A 74 5.06 14.02 6.91
N GLN A 75 5.58 14.17 5.69
CA GLN A 75 5.02 15.02 4.65
C GLN A 75 4.32 14.14 3.61
N SER A 76 3.00 14.21 3.58
CA SER A 76 2.19 13.68 2.49
C SER A 76 2.65 14.17 1.11
N LEU A 77 2.43 13.38 0.07
CA LEU A 77 3.02 13.61 -1.26
C LEU A 77 2.05 14.22 -2.27
N TYR A 78 0.75 13.96 -2.13
CA TYR A 78 -0.24 14.28 -3.17
C TYR A 78 -1.10 15.45 -2.75
N GLU A 79 -1.16 16.50 -3.55
CA GLU A 79 -2.02 17.65 -3.28
C GLU A 79 -3.44 17.36 -3.77
N PHE A 80 -4.43 17.49 -2.88
CA PHE A 80 -5.84 17.36 -3.19
C PHE A 80 -6.62 18.46 -2.47
N GLU A 81 -7.33 19.28 -3.25
CA GLU A 81 -8.12 20.43 -2.74
C GLU A 81 -7.32 21.38 -1.82
N GLY A 82 -6.01 21.52 -2.07
CA GLY A 82 -5.11 22.42 -1.33
C GLY A 82 -4.49 21.80 -0.06
N GLU A 83 -4.79 20.54 0.24
CA GLU A 83 -4.17 19.78 1.33
C GLU A 83 -3.34 18.61 0.79
N PHE A 84 -2.34 18.16 1.56
CA PHE A 84 -1.47 17.06 1.15
C PHE A 84 -1.90 15.74 1.79
N TYR A 85 -2.07 14.71 0.96
CA TYR A 85 -2.49 13.37 1.32
C TYR A 85 -1.41 12.31 1.03
N SER A 86 -1.42 11.27 1.85
CA SER A 86 -0.78 9.99 1.58
C SER A 86 -1.83 8.97 1.11
N ILE A 87 -1.43 7.80 0.64
CA ILE A 87 -2.39 6.74 0.27
C ILE A 87 -3.31 6.40 1.46
N HIS A 88 -2.78 6.28 2.68
CA HIS A 88 -3.61 6.04 3.88
C HIS A 88 -4.57 7.19 4.17
N SER A 89 -4.18 8.43 3.86
CA SER A 89 -5.04 9.59 4.07
C SER A 89 -6.17 9.61 3.04
N PHE A 90 -5.88 9.24 1.79
CA PHE A 90 -6.90 9.08 0.75
C PHE A 90 -7.85 7.91 1.03
N GLU A 91 -7.34 6.77 1.54
CA GLU A 91 -8.17 5.63 1.97
C GLU A 91 -9.20 6.05 3.04
N LYS A 92 -8.79 6.87 4.02
CA LYS A 92 -9.70 7.40 5.03
C LYS A 92 -10.74 8.35 4.43
N LEU A 93 -10.31 9.27 3.58
CA LEU A 93 -11.21 10.20 2.89
C LEU A 93 -12.23 9.46 2.04
N GLU A 94 -11.80 8.41 1.32
CA GLU A 94 -12.66 7.54 0.53
C GLU A 94 -13.76 6.89 1.40
N ALA A 95 -13.39 6.31 2.53
CA ALA A 95 -14.33 5.70 3.47
C ALA A 95 -15.31 6.71 4.09
N GLU A 96 -14.85 7.93 4.38
CA GLU A 96 -15.69 9.03 4.86
C GLU A 96 -16.73 9.44 3.80
N LEU A 97 -16.31 9.58 2.54
CA LEU A 97 -17.21 9.91 1.43
C LEU A 97 -18.22 8.80 1.15
N GLU A 98 -17.84 7.53 1.26
CA GLU A 98 -18.76 6.39 1.15
C GLU A 98 -19.80 6.39 2.26
N THR A 99 -19.37 6.63 3.50
CA THR A 99 -20.28 6.72 4.65
C THR A 99 -21.25 7.88 4.48
N LYS A 100 -20.74 9.05 4.06
CA LYS A 100 -21.55 10.24 3.79
C LYS A 100 -22.59 9.98 2.70
N GLN A 101 -22.18 9.39 1.58
CA GLN A 101 -23.08 9.03 0.49
C GLN A 101 -24.24 8.15 0.99
N LYS A 102 -23.92 7.10 1.76
CA LYS A 102 -24.93 6.18 2.30
C LYS A 102 -25.92 6.87 3.24
N ILE A 103 -25.44 7.74 4.12
CA ILE A 103 -26.31 8.51 5.03
C ILE A 103 -27.30 9.36 4.24
N VAL A 104 -26.81 10.12 3.25
CA VAL A 104 -27.65 10.98 2.42
C VAL A 104 -28.69 10.13 1.64
N GLU A 105 -28.27 9.01 1.05
CA GLU A 105 -29.18 8.09 0.34
C GLU A 105 -30.27 7.50 1.24
N ASP A 106 -29.93 7.18 2.50
CA ASP A 106 -30.89 6.65 3.47
C ASP A 106 -31.87 7.73 3.95
N GLU A 107 -31.41 8.96 4.18
CA GLU A 107 -32.25 10.10 4.54
C GLU A 107 -33.23 10.48 3.41
N MET A 108 -32.77 10.46 2.15
CA MET A 108 -33.58 10.74 0.97
C MET A 108 -34.80 9.81 0.82
N LYS A 109 -34.74 8.59 1.36
CA LYS A 109 -35.87 7.63 1.34
C LYS A 109 -37.02 8.08 2.24
N SER A 110 -36.74 8.87 3.27
CA SER A 110 -37.71 9.26 4.30
C SER A 110 -38.07 10.75 4.30
N ALA A 111 -37.27 11.59 3.65
CA ALA A 111 -37.44 13.04 3.65
C ALA A 111 -38.58 13.54 2.74
N GLU A 112 -39.38 14.49 3.25
CA GLU A 112 -40.38 15.23 2.48
C GLU A 112 -39.76 16.31 1.58
N ASN A 113 -38.61 16.87 1.96
CA ASN A 113 -37.86 17.86 1.19
C ASN A 113 -36.54 17.24 0.68
N LYS A 114 -36.44 17.04 -0.63
CA LYS A 114 -35.34 16.30 -1.27
C LYS A 114 -34.28 17.18 -1.92
N ASP A 115 -34.55 18.47 -2.09
CA ASP A 115 -33.69 19.35 -2.89
C ASP A 115 -32.31 19.59 -2.22
N GLU A 116 -32.30 19.74 -0.90
CA GLU A 116 -31.05 19.92 -0.13
C GLU A 116 -30.19 18.64 -0.15
N LEU A 117 -30.82 17.49 0.07
CA LEU A 117 -30.15 16.19 0.04
C LEU A 117 -29.62 15.83 -1.36
N ASP A 118 -30.35 16.17 -2.42
CA ASP A 118 -29.89 15.97 -3.80
C ASP A 118 -28.62 16.80 -4.11
N MET A 119 -28.58 18.05 -3.64
CA MET A 119 -27.40 18.91 -3.78
C MET A 119 -26.19 18.35 -3.00
N GLU A 120 -26.41 17.84 -1.78
CA GLU A 120 -25.34 17.22 -0.99
C GLU A 120 -24.84 15.91 -1.60
N LEU A 121 -25.73 15.08 -2.14
CA LEU A 121 -25.38 13.85 -2.84
C LEU A 121 -24.52 14.17 -4.07
N LYS A 122 -24.92 15.16 -4.88
CA LYS A 122 -24.14 15.62 -6.04
C LYS A 122 -22.75 16.13 -5.65
N ALA A 123 -22.64 16.90 -4.57
CA ALA A 123 -21.35 17.36 -4.07
C ALA A 123 -20.45 16.19 -3.64
N THR A 124 -21.02 15.19 -2.96
CA THR A 124 -20.30 13.98 -2.52
C THR A 124 -19.82 13.15 -3.71
N LEU A 125 -20.68 12.93 -4.71
CA LEU A 125 -20.32 12.22 -5.94
C LEU A 125 -19.21 12.93 -6.71
N HIS A 126 -19.27 14.27 -6.82
CA HIS A 126 -18.24 15.07 -7.46
C HIS A 126 -16.89 14.96 -6.75
N GLN A 127 -16.87 14.92 -5.41
CA GLN A 127 -15.63 14.67 -4.65
C GLN A 127 -15.08 13.26 -4.90
N LYS A 128 -15.93 12.24 -4.95
CA LYS A 128 -15.51 10.87 -5.28
C LYS A 128 -14.92 10.78 -6.69
N GLU A 129 -15.52 11.45 -7.68
CA GLU A 129 -14.97 11.51 -9.04
C GLU A 129 -13.58 12.17 -9.10
N LYS A 130 -13.36 13.24 -8.33
CA LYS A 130 -12.03 13.85 -8.21
C LYS A 130 -11.03 12.91 -7.55
N LEU A 131 -11.43 12.25 -6.46
CA LEU A 131 -10.58 11.29 -5.76
C LEU A 131 -10.16 10.12 -6.66
N MET A 132 -11.06 9.63 -7.51
CA MET A 132 -10.75 8.60 -8.51
C MET A 132 -9.73 9.06 -9.55
N LYS A 133 -9.70 10.35 -9.90
CA LYS A 133 -8.64 10.89 -10.78
C LYS A 133 -7.29 10.92 -10.08
N GLU A 134 -7.26 11.25 -8.78
CA GLU A 134 -6.03 11.16 -8.00
C GLU A 134 -5.53 9.72 -7.88
N LEU A 135 -6.42 8.74 -7.74
CA LEU A 135 -6.03 7.33 -7.71
C LEU A 135 -5.21 6.96 -8.95
N GLU A 136 -5.61 7.40 -10.13
CA GLU A 136 -4.87 7.14 -11.38
C GLU A 136 -3.50 7.82 -11.41
N VAL A 137 -3.37 9.02 -10.83
CA VAL A 137 -2.08 9.71 -10.68
C VAL A 137 -1.17 8.92 -9.75
N VAL A 138 -1.65 8.53 -8.58
CA VAL A 138 -0.87 7.78 -7.57
C VAL A 138 -0.48 6.40 -8.10
N LYS A 139 -1.35 5.74 -8.87
CA LYS A 139 -1.07 4.45 -9.52
C LYS A 139 0.08 4.57 -10.52
N LYS A 140 0.09 5.63 -11.33
CA LYS A 140 1.18 5.89 -12.26
C LYS A 140 2.50 6.14 -11.53
N ASP A 141 2.49 6.97 -10.50
CA ASP A 141 3.70 7.22 -9.68
C ASP A 141 4.21 5.93 -9.03
N PHE A 142 3.31 5.01 -8.68
CA PHE A 142 3.67 3.70 -8.16
C PHE A 142 4.34 2.83 -9.23
N GLU A 143 3.76 2.72 -10.42
CA GLU A 143 4.34 1.98 -11.55
C GLU A 143 5.74 2.49 -11.88
N ASP A 144 5.92 3.82 -11.92
CA ASP A 144 7.22 4.47 -12.13
C ASP A 144 8.22 4.13 -11.00
N ALA A 145 7.77 4.13 -9.75
CA ALA A 145 8.60 3.80 -8.59
C ALA A 145 9.07 2.33 -8.59
N ILE A 146 8.24 1.39 -9.06
CA ILE A 146 8.58 -0.04 -9.06
C ILE A 146 9.20 -0.52 -10.38
N GLY A 147 9.11 0.27 -11.45
CA GLY A 147 9.60 -0.08 -12.79
C GLY A 147 11.04 -0.63 -12.84
N PRO A 148 12.01 -0.04 -12.12
CA PRO A 148 13.36 -0.58 -12.04
C PRO A 148 13.42 -2.01 -11.46
N PHE A 149 12.60 -2.30 -10.44
CA PHE A 149 12.52 -3.65 -9.88
C PHE A 149 11.89 -4.62 -10.89
N LEU A 150 10.78 -4.25 -11.54
CA LEU A 150 10.12 -5.11 -12.52
C LEU A 150 11.00 -5.45 -13.73
N SER A 151 11.78 -4.47 -14.19
CA SER A 151 12.72 -4.65 -15.29
C SER A 151 13.79 -5.71 -14.97
N ASN A 152 14.28 -5.74 -13.73
CA ASN A 152 15.24 -6.73 -13.26
C ASN A 152 14.58 -8.08 -12.93
N ALA A 153 13.37 -8.04 -12.40
CA ALA A 153 12.58 -9.22 -12.04
C ALA A 153 12.12 -10.05 -13.24
N ARG A 154 12.11 -9.49 -14.46
CA ARG A 154 11.59 -10.13 -15.67
C ARG A 154 12.17 -11.53 -15.92
N ASN A 155 13.48 -11.70 -15.73
CA ASN A 155 14.16 -12.99 -15.98
C ASN A 155 13.92 -14.03 -14.86
N VAL A 156 13.37 -13.61 -13.73
CA VAL A 156 13.10 -14.46 -12.56
C VAL A 156 11.62 -14.44 -12.19
N LYS A 157 10.74 -14.12 -13.14
CA LYS A 157 9.31 -13.95 -12.88
C LYS A 157 8.67 -15.23 -12.32
N GLU A 158 8.88 -16.37 -12.96
CA GLU A 158 8.36 -17.65 -12.49
C GLU A 158 8.85 -18.00 -11.05
N PRO A 159 10.16 -17.91 -10.75
CA PRO A 159 10.67 -17.95 -9.38
C PRO A 159 9.96 -17.00 -8.42
N LEU A 160 9.75 -15.75 -8.82
CA LEU A 160 9.10 -14.74 -8.00
C LEU A 160 7.63 -15.06 -7.74
N ILE A 161 6.89 -15.58 -8.70
CA ILE A 161 5.49 -16.01 -8.49
C ILE A 161 5.42 -17.09 -7.40
N MET A 162 6.34 -18.07 -7.42
CA MET A 162 6.41 -19.10 -6.38
C MET A 162 6.69 -18.49 -5.00
N LEU A 163 7.59 -17.50 -4.94
CA LEU A 163 7.95 -16.83 -3.69
C LEU A 163 6.86 -15.89 -3.17
N ILE A 164 6.15 -15.18 -4.06
CA ILE A 164 4.97 -14.37 -3.73
C ILE A 164 3.88 -15.27 -3.18
N THR A 165 3.61 -16.39 -3.85
CA THR A 165 2.63 -17.39 -3.40
C THR A 165 2.97 -17.91 -2.00
N GLU A 166 4.23 -18.27 -1.77
CA GLU A 166 4.71 -18.72 -0.45
C GLU A 166 4.53 -17.61 0.61
N SER A 167 4.92 -16.37 0.29
CA SER A 167 4.80 -15.23 1.20
C SER A 167 3.34 -14.96 1.59
N CYS A 168 2.45 -14.84 0.59
CA CYS A 168 1.02 -14.63 0.81
C CYS A 168 0.40 -15.77 1.61
N THR A 169 0.81 -17.03 1.37
CA THR A 169 0.34 -18.18 2.14
C THR A 169 0.77 -18.07 3.61
N LYS A 170 2.05 -17.77 3.88
CA LYS A 170 2.58 -17.64 5.25
C LYS A 170 1.97 -16.49 6.03
N ARG A 171 1.49 -15.45 5.32
CA ARG A 171 0.80 -14.28 5.90
C ARG A 171 -0.72 -14.41 5.94
N ASN A 172 -1.28 -15.53 5.47
CA ASN A 172 -2.72 -15.74 5.35
C ASN A 172 -3.42 -14.66 4.49
N ARG A 173 -2.81 -14.32 3.34
CA ARG A 173 -3.26 -13.30 2.37
C ARG A 173 -3.45 -13.91 0.98
N LEU A 174 -4.19 -15.02 0.88
CA LEU A 174 -4.47 -15.68 -0.40
C LEU A 174 -5.42 -14.89 -1.30
N ASP A 175 -6.12 -13.90 -0.73
CA ASP A 175 -6.99 -12.91 -1.36
C ASP A 175 -6.22 -11.70 -1.94
N SER A 176 -4.89 -11.72 -1.90
CA SER A 176 -4.08 -10.57 -2.29
C SER A 176 -4.11 -10.31 -3.79
N VAL A 177 -4.44 -9.07 -4.18
CA VAL A 177 -4.34 -8.58 -5.57
C VAL A 177 -2.92 -8.73 -6.11
N LEU A 178 -1.89 -8.69 -5.24
CA LEU A 178 -0.50 -8.96 -5.63
C LEU A 178 -0.34 -10.35 -6.24
N LEU A 179 -1.03 -11.35 -5.71
CA LEU A 179 -0.92 -12.73 -6.17
C LEU A 179 -1.55 -12.91 -7.56
N ASP A 180 -2.67 -12.23 -7.82
CA ASP A 180 -3.34 -12.28 -9.12
C ASP A 180 -2.55 -11.49 -10.16
N TRP A 181 -2.07 -10.30 -9.79
CA TRP A 181 -1.21 -9.49 -10.63
C TRP A 181 0.09 -10.21 -11.03
N ALA A 182 0.75 -10.89 -10.08
CA ALA A 182 1.99 -11.60 -10.35
C ALA A 182 1.86 -12.73 -11.39
N LYS A 183 0.67 -13.35 -11.50
CA LYS A 183 0.41 -14.47 -12.41
C LYS A 183 0.14 -14.04 -13.85
N ILE A 184 -0.11 -12.76 -14.09
CA ILE A 184 -0.48 -12.26 -15.42
C ILE A 184 0.77 -11.98 -16.22
N GLU A 185 0.81 -12.44 -17.48
CA GLU A 185 1.98 -12.34 -18.34
C GLU A 185 1.84 -11.24 -19.40
N GLY A 186 2.95 -10.56 -19.71
CA GLY A 186 3.04 -9.67 -20.86
C GLY A 186 2.48 -8.26 -20.63
N GLU A 187 1.98 -7.65 -21.70
CA GLU A 187 1.47 -6.27 -21.71
C GLU A 187 0.23 -6.07 -20.84
N ASP A 188 -0.40 -7.16 -20.39
CA ASP A 188 -1.62 -7.15 -19.59
C ASP A 188 -1.39 -6.89 -18.08
N GLU A 189 -0.14 -6.80 -17.62
CA GLU A 189 0.18 -6.57 -16.20
C GLU A 189 -0.32 -5.21 -15.68
N SER A 190 -0.08 -4.13 -16.43
CA SER A 190 -0.55 -2.78 -16.06
C SER A 190 -2.07 -2.71 -16.12
N ASP A 191 -2.68 -3.28 -17.16
CA ASP A 191 -4.12 -3.39 -17.29
C ASP A 191 -4.76 -4.15 -16.12
N SER A 192 -4.15 -5.26 -15.70
CA SER A 192 -4.62 -6.02 -14.55
C SER A 192 -4.47 -5.26 -13.24
N PHE A 193 -3.32 -4.61 -13.03
CA PHE A 193 -3.11 -3.76 -11.86
C PHE A 193 -4.18 -2.67 -11.82
N ASN A 194 -4.41 -2.00 -12.96
CA ASN A 194 -5.39 -0.92 -13.06
C ASN A 194 -6.83 -1.37 -12.80
N LYS A 195 -7.19 -2.59 -13.23
CA LYS A 195 -8.52 -3.18 -12.98
C LYS A 195 -8.67 -3.68 -11.54
N GLY A 196 -7.63 -4.28 -10.97
CA GLY A 196 -7.62 -4.83 -9.62
C GLY A 196 -7.58 -3.76 -8.54
N VAL A 197 -6.85 -2.68 -8.79
CA VAL A 197 -6.71 -1.53 -7.89
C VAL A 197 -7.62 -0.40 -8.34
N ASN A 198 -8.86 -0.44 -7.85
CA ASN A 198 -9.95 0.45 -8.27
C ASN A 198 -10.44 1.41 -7.16
N ASN A 199 -9.81 1.38 -5.99
CA ASN A 199 -10.05 2.29 -4.88
C ASN A 199 -8.79 2.37 -4.00
N PHE A 200 -8.70 3.37 -3.13
CA PHE A 200 -7.52 3.57 -2.29
C PHE A 200 -7.35 2.49 -1.22
N ALA A 201 -8.43 1.90 -0.71
CA ALA A 201 -8.35 0.81 0.26
C ALA A 201 -7.64 -0.44 -0.31
N ILE A 202 -8.02 -0.86 -1.52
CA ILE A 202 -7.38 -1.97 -2.23
C ILE A 202 -5.94 -1.60 -2.59
N PHE A 203 -5.70 -0.36 -3.02
CA PHE A 203 -4.34 0.09 -3.35
C PHE A 203 -3.41 0.05 -2.13
N SER A 204 -3.86 0.60 -1.01
CA SER A 204 -3.17 0.58 0.27
C SER A 204 -2.78 -0.85 0.67
N GLN A 205 -3.73 -1.78 0.57
CA GLN A 205 -3.50 -3.19 0.86
C GLN A 205 -2.54 -3.86 -0.13
N PHE A 206 -2.64 -3.55 -1.43
CA PHE A 206 -1.70 -4.03 -2.45
C PHE A 206 -0.27 -3.55 -2.17
N CYS A 207 -0.07 -2.27 -1.88
CA CYS A 207 1.21 -1.70 -1.49
C CYS A 207 1.80 -2.38 -0.25
N LYS A 208 0.96 -2.62 0.77
CA LYS A 208 1.33 -3.32 1.99
C LYS A 208 1.77 -4.75 1.71
N ASP A 209 1.02 -5.50 0.90
CA ASP A 209 1.35 -6.88 0.53
C ASP A 209 2.67 -6.94 -0.27
N LEU A 210 2.89 -6.02 -1.21
CA LEU A 210 4.15 -5.93 -1.95
C LEU A 210 5.32 -5.58 -1.04
N ALA A 211 5.19 -4.55 -0.20
CA ALA A 211 6.26 -4.14 0.72
C ALA A 211 6.65 -5.26 1.70
N ASN A 212 5.67 -6.03 2.16
CA ASN A 212 5.84 -7.23 2.98
C ASN A 212 6.58 -8.34 2.22
N PHE A 213 6.13 -8.68 1.01
CA PHE A 213 6.80 -9.67 0.17
C PHE A 213 8.27 -9.30 -0.08
N LEU A 214 8.54 -8.05 -0.43
CA LEU A 214 9.89 -7.55 -0.66
C LEU A 214 10.77 -7.64 0.61
N GLU A 215 10.20 -7.42 1.79
CA GLU A 215 10.90 -7.63 3.07
C GLU A 215 11.27 -9.09 3.28
N ASP A 216 10.32 -9.99 3.03
CA ASP A 216 10.48 -11.43 3.20
C ASP A 216 11.53 -11.96 2.22
N LEU A 217 11.50 -11.49 0.97
CA LEU A 217 12.49 -11.81 -0.05
C LEU A 217 13.90 -11.40 0.39
N VAL A 218 14.08 -10.14 0.82
CA VAL A 218 15.38 -9.67 1.31
C VAL A 218 15.87 -10.54 2.45
N ARG A 219 15.02 -10.83 3.46
CA ARG A 219 15.38 -11.66 4.61
C ARG A 219 15.79 -13.07 4.23
N SER A 220 15.23 -13.60 3.16
CA SER A 220 15.42 -14.97 2.72
C SER A 220 16.62 -15.15 1.78
N CYS A 221 17.27 -14.06 1.37
CA CYS A 221 18.46 -14.05 0.51
C CYS A 221 19.71 -13.56 1.27
N PRO A 222 20.29 -14.37 2.17
CA PRO A 222 21.45 -13.97 2.98
C PRO A 222 22.71 -13.70 2.16
N LYS A 223 22.97 -14.43 1.06
CA LYS A 223 24.16 -14.19 0.22
C LYS A 223 24.05 -12.84 -0.49
N ALA A 224 22.87 -12.54 -1.05
CA ALA A 224 22.58 -11.26 -1.69
C ALA A 224 22.71 -10.09 -0.70
N GLN A 225 22.20 -10.25 0.53
CA GLN A 225 22.38 -9.26 1.58
C GLN A 225 23.86 -9.02 1.91
N GLN A 226 24.68 -10.07 1.95
CA GLN A 226 26.11 -9.93 2.20
C GLN A 226 26.80 -9.19 1.05
N GLN A 227 26.45 -9.48 -0.20
CA GLN A 227 26.96 -8.75 -1.37
C GLN A 227 26.59 -7.26 -1.31
N PHE A 228 25.34 -6.94 -0.99
CA PHE A 228 24.88 -5.56 -0.84
C PHE A 228 25.67 -4.79 0.23
N ARG A 229 25.94 -5.41 1.38
CA ARG A 229 26.75 -4.78 2.45
C ARG A 229 28.14 -4.43 1.96
N LYS A 230 28.81 -5.33 1.24
CA LYS A 230 30.13 -5.08 0.65
C LYS A 230 30.10 -3.93 -0.35
N LEU A 231 29.12 -3.94 -1.28
CA LEU A 231 28.95 -2.86 -2.25
C LEU A 231 28.78 -1.51 -1.55
N LYS A 232 27.94 -1.45 -0.51
CA LYS A 232 27.72 -0.23 0.27
C LYS A 232 29.02 0.28 0.92
N GLU A 233 29.78 -0.60 1.56
CA GLU A 233 31.08 -0.25 2.18
C GLU A 233 32.08 0.28 1.14
N GLU A 234 32.15 -0.35 -0.03
CA GLU A 234 33.00 0.10 -1.14
C GLU A 234 32.62 1.49 -1.65
N HIS A 235 31.32 1.77 -1.81
CA HIS A 235 30.83 3.08 -2.21
C HIS A 235 31.14 4.17 -1.16
N GLU A 236 30.96 3.87 0.13
CA GLU A 236 31.30 4.80 1.21
C GLU A 236 32.80 5.10 1.27
N GLN A 237 33.65 4.10 1.05
CA GLN A 237 35.09 4.30 1.03
C GLN A 237 35.55 5.12 -0.18
N LYS A 238 34.98 4.86 -1.36
CA LYS A 238 35.24 5.65 -2.57
C LYS A 238 34.83 7.12 -2.38
N ALA A 239 33.67 7.37 -1.76
CA ALA A 239 33.21 8.73 -1.47
C ALA A 239 34.14 9.48 -0.50
N LYS A 240 34.66 8.80 0.54
CA LYS A 240 35.63 9.38 1.48
C LYS A 240 36.97 9.70 0.82
N ASN A 241 37.44 8.86 -0.08
CA ASN A 241 38.72 9.08 -0.78
C ASN A 241 38.63 10.18 -1.86
N ALA A 242 37.41 10.54 -2.28
CA ALA A 242 37.16 11.58 -3.27
C ALA A 242 36.87 12.97 -2.65
N SER A 243 36.69 13.04 -1.32
CA SER A 243 36.52 14.28 -0.55
C SER A 243 37.84 14.76 0.04
#